data_AF-A0A8E2AV08-F1
#
_entry.id   AF-A0A8E2AV08-F1
#
_cell.length_a   1.000
_cell.length_b   1.000
_cell.length_c   1.000
_cell.angle_alpha   90.00
_cell.angle_beta   90.00
_cell.angle_gamma   90.00
#
_symmetry.space_group_name_H-M   'P 1'
#
loop_
_entity.id
_entity.type
_entity.pdbx_description
1 polymer ?
#
loop_
_entity_poly.entity_id
_entity_poly.type
_entity_poly.pdbx_seq_one_letter_code
_entity_poly.pdbx_strand_id
1 'polypeptide(L)'
;MAYPIQPDVVPGEQYRYALTNFRIAHEKVEEQRLQLQEQEKQVALLREHIALLEGSTNGTSVPKTGNSSVDDFSIKNAASRLERQINRWAADVVRAPPTSLTHLRLAAVQDLLEGADISEETYGHSEASPMQVQCLLRHALSFTISEAIINCLVITNSMEANIQIARIHEQIFARDPTVAAVWRRQTFSAAVESCSDYMSRCFLTEHIPTLTSLLCPENNTQAESMVYPLLKAGYDFSRLLHSAPSSSGGSKDAFYRSFIPELGSVLDPRQIELVKRCIKTESGELDRVGATVFPGLVKVSRGASGPAGQPDENVQTVVRRAQVVCECALGIMHPVH
;
A
#
# COMPACT_ATOMS: atom_id res chain seq x y z
N MET A 1 -26.84 3.73 73.50
CA MET A 1 -25.98 2.54 73.50
C MET A 1 -24.77 2.84 72.61
N ALA A 2 -23.58 2.90 73.18
CA ALA A 2 -22.35 3.21 72.45
C ALA A 2 -21.83 1.94 71.76
N TYR A 3 -21.57 2.01 70.45
CA TYR A 3 -20.87 0.95 69.74
C TYR A 3 -19.40 0.92 70.19
N PRO A 4 -18.84 -0.24 70.58
CA PRO A 4 -17.42 -0.32 70.86
C PRO A 4 -16.64 -0.16 69.55
N ILE A 5 -15.75 0.84 69.50
CA ILE A 5 -14.72 0.97 68.48
C ILE A 5 -13.73 -0.17 68.74
N GLN A 6 -13.82 -1.27 68.00
CA GLN A 6 -12.75 -2.26 67.97
C GLN A 6 -11.55 -1.64 67.25
N PRO A 7 -10.37 -1.54 67.89
CA PRO A 7 -9.19 -1.13 67.17
C PRO A 7 -8.84 -2.27 66.20
N ASP A 8 -8.80 -1.97 64.91
CA ASP A 8 -8.45 -2.91 63.83
C ASP A 8 -6.95 -3.22 63.92
N VAL A 9 -6.57 -3.98 64.94
CA VAL A 9 -5.19 -4.27 65.33
C VAL A 9 -4.86 -5.67 64.85
N VAL A 10 -4.14 -5.71 63.73
CA VAL A 10 -3.60 -6.95 63.17
C VAL A 10 -2.61 -7.57 64.15
N PRO A 11 -2.76 -8.86 64.52
CA PRO A 11 -1.80 -9.55 65.37
C PRO A 11 -0.37 -9.42 64.83
N GLY A 12 0.60 -9.17 65.72
CA GLY A 12 1.99 -8.89 65.33
C GLY A 12 2.66 -10.01 64.50
N GLU A 13 2.21 -11.25 64.63
CA GLU A 13 2.65 -12.37 63.80
C GLU A 13 2.15 -12.26 62.34
N GLN A 14 0.90 -11.85 62.13
CA GLN A 14 0.34 -11.62 60.80
C GLN A 14 1.01 -10.44 60.11
N TYR A 15 1.33 -9.37 60.87
CA TYR A 15 2.10 -8.24 60.36
C TYR A 15 3.52 -8.65 59.92
N ARG A 16 4.23 -9.44 60.73
CA ARG A 16 5.55 -9.97 60.37
C ARG A 16 5.50 -10.89 59.16
N TYR A 17 4.50 -11.77 59.08
CA TYR A 17 4.28 -12.66 57.94
C TYR A 17 4.00 -11.88 56.64
N ALA A 18 3.16 -10.84 56.71
CA ALA A 18 2.90 -9.96 55.59
C ALA A 18 4.17 -9.25 55.11
N LEU A 19 4.98 -8.70 56.03
CA LEU A 19 6.26 -8.06 55.68
C LEU A 19 7.25 -9.02 55.02
N THR A 20 7.32 -10.27 55.49
CA THR A 20 8.16 -11.28 54.83
C THR A 20 7.67 -11.61 53.42
N ASN A 21 6.36 -11.71 53.22
CA ASN A 21 5.78 -11.94 51.90
C ASN A 21 5.99 -10.75 50.95
N PHE A 22 5.85 -9.51 51.44
CA PHE A 22 6.14 -8.31 50.65
C PHE A 22 7.60 -8.26 50.24
N ARG A 23 8.53 -8.61 51.15
CA ARG A 23 9.95 -8.68 50.84
C ARG A 23 10.23 -9.72 49.75
N ILE A 24 9.70 -10.93 49.90
CA ILE A 24 9.86 -12.02 48.92
C ILE A 24 9.24 -11.63 47.56
N ALA A 25 8.06 -10.99 47.56
CA ALA A 25 7.41 -10.54 46.34
C ALA A 25 8.23 -9.46 45.63
N HIS A 26 8.76 -8.49 46.37
CA HIS A 26 9.60 -7.43 45.79
C HIS A 26 10.93 -7.99 45.24
N GLU A 27 11.54 -8.94 45.94
CA GLU A 27 12.75 -9.62 45.47
C GLU A 27 12.48 -10.37 44.17
N LYS A 28 11.37 -11.11 44.07
CA LYS A 28 10.94 -11.77 42.82
C LYS A 28 10.65 -10.80 41.69
N VAL A 29 10.05 -9.64 41.98
CA VAL A 29 9.78 -8.61 40.97
C VAL A 29 11.09 -8.01 40.45
N GLU A 30 12.07 -7.77 41.31
CA GLU A 30 13.41 -7.32 40.87
C GLU A 30 14.14 -8.40 40.07
N GLU A 31 14.07 -9.68 40.46
CA GLU A 31 14.62 -10.78 39.66
C GLU A 31 13.98 -10.83 38.27
N GLN A 32 12.64 -10.70 38.17
CA GLN A 32 11.94 -10.63 36.89
C GLN A 32 12.35 -9.41 36.06
N ARG A 33 12.53 -8.25 36.70
CA ARG A 33 12.98 -7.02 36.03
C ARG A 33 14.38 -7.20 35.44
N LEU A 34 15.31 -7.80 36.18
CA LEU A 34 16.66 -8.08 35.71
C LEU A 34 16.67 -9.10 34.57
N GLN A 35 15.85 -10.14 34.64
CA GLN A 35 15.70 -11.11 33.55
C GLN A 35 15.15 -10.45 32.27
N LEU A 36 14.14 -9.58 32.38
CA LEU A 36 13.61 -8.84 31.24
C LEU A 36 14.66 -7.91 30.64
N GLN A 37 15.44 -7.22 31.47
CA GLN A 37 16.51 -6.34 31.01
C GLN A 37 17.60 -7.12 30.24
N GLU A 38 17.98 -8.30 30.72
CA GLU A 38 18.95 -9.16 30.03
C GLU A 38 18.37 -9.72 28.72
N GLN A 39 17.08 -10.10 28.70
CA GLN A 39 16.40 -10.49 27.46
C GLN A 39 16.37 -9.34 26.44
N GLU A 40 16.07 -8.11 26.85
CA GLU A 40 16.10 -6.94 25.96
C GLU A 40 17.49 -6.72 25.36
N LYS A 41 18.55 -6.90 26.17
CA LYS A 41 19.94 -6.81 25.71
C LYS A 41 20.28 -7.91 24.70
N GLN A 42 19.88 -9.15 24.96
CA GLN A 42 20.09 -10.26 24.03
C GLN A 42 19.31 -10.06 22.73
N VAL A 43 18.06 -9.58 22.82
CA VAL A 43 17.24 -9.24 21.66
C VAL A 43 17.90 -8.11 20.85
N ALA A 44 18.48 -7.11 21.49
CA ALA A 44 19.21 -6.03 20.81
C ALA A 44 20.44 -6.56 20.06
N LEU A 45 21.25 -7.41 20.70
CA LEU A 45 22.42 -8.05 20.06
C LEU A 45 22.03 -8.95 18.88
N LEU A 46 20.96 -9.75 19.03
CA LEU A 46 20.45 -10.58 17.95
C LEU A 46 19.93 -9.73 16.79
N ARG A 47 19.26 -8.60 17.06
CA ARG A 47 18.83 -7.65 16.03
C ARG A 47 20.01 -7.02 15.29
N GLU A 48 21.05 -6.63 16.00
CA GLU A 48 22.28 -6.08 15.41
C GLU A 48 22.97 -7.12 14.51
N HIS A 49 23.07 -8.36 14.99
CA HIS A 49 23.65 -9.47 14.22
C HIS A 49 22.81 -9.81 12.98
N ILE A 50 21.47 -9.84 13.09
CA ILE A 50 20.57 -10.04 11.94
C ILE A 50 20.77 -8.91 10.92
N ALA A 51 20.81 -7.64 11.35
CA ALA A 51 21.02 -6.52 10.44
C ALA A 51 22.37 -6.60 9.69
N LEU A 52 23.42 -7.08 10.37
CA LEU A 52 24.73 -7.32 9.78
C LEU A 52 24.69 -8.47 8.76
N LEU A 53 24.02 -9.59 9.09
CA LEU A 53 23.86 -10.74 8.20
C LEU A 53 22.93 -10.44 7.00
N GLU A 54 21.93 -9.59 7.18
CA GLU A 54 21.02 -9.14 6.11
C GLU A 54 21.68 -8.15 5.13
N GLY A 55 22.93 -7.73 5.39
CA GLY A 55 23.69 -6.91 4.46
C GLY A 55 23.36 -5.42 4.53
N SER A 56 22.97 -4.89 5.69
CA SER A 56 22.92 -3.44 5.91
C SER A 56 24.35 -2.88 5.82
N THR A 57 24.76 -2.50 4.61
CA THR A 57 26.08 -1.95 4.34
C THR A 57 26.16 -0.57 4.97
N ASN A 58 26.83 -0.50 6.12
CA ASN A 58 27.42 0.73 6.67
C ASN A 58 28.53 1.25 5.74
N GLY A 59 28.17 1.68 4.52
CA GLY A 59 29.14 1.91 3.43
C GLY A 59 28.96 3.17 2.60
N THR A 60 27.85 3.90 2.70
CA THR A 60 27.71 5.21 2.04
C THR A 60 26.89 6.16 2.91
N SER A 61 27.48 7.34 3.11
CA SER A 61 26.96 8.47 3.86
C SER A 61 25.59 8.94 3.34
N VAL A 62 24.52 8.38 3.90
CA VAL A 62 23.17 8.96 3.83
C VAL A 62 22.90 9.59 5.20
N PRO A 63 22.44 10.86 5.27
CA PRO A 63 22.44 11.60 6.52
C PRO A 63 21.56 10.91 7.57
N LYS A 64 22.04 10.96 8.81
CA LYS A 64 21.32 10.59 10.03
C LYS A 64 20.01 11.38 10.16
N THR A 65 18.97 10.92 9.50
CA THR A 65 17.57 11.22 9.85
C THR A 65 16.96 9.94 10.39
N GLY A 66 16.63 9.98 11.68
CA GLY A 66 16.21 8.82 12.46
C GLY A 66 14.89 8.17 12.03
N ASN A 67 14.71 6.96 12.55
CA ASN A 67 13.57 6.05 12.45
C ASN A 67 13.36 5.37 11.09
N SER A 68 14.10 4.29 10.85
CA SER A 68 13.91 3.34 9.74
C SER A 68 12.84 2.28 10.02
N SER A 69 11.83 2.57 10.86
CA SER A 69 10.63 1.75 10.95
C SER A 69 9.58 2.34 10.00
N VAL A 70 9.27 1.66 8.91
CA VAL A 70 8.10 2.03 8.09
C VAL A 70 6.87 1.67 8.90
N ASP A 71 6.31 2.67 9.57
CA ASP A 71 5.06 2.58 10.31
C ASP A 71 3.86 2.92 9.42
N ASP A 72 2.66 2.55 9.87
CA ASP A 72 1.41 2.86 9.13
C ASP A 72 1.26 4.36 8.87
N PHE A 73 1.87 5.22 9.70
CA PHE A 73 1.88 6.67 9.52
C PHE A 73 2.73 7.10 8.33
N SER A 74 3.93 6.54 8.17
CA SER A 74 4.83 6.79 7.04
C SER A 74 4.20 6.34 5.72
N ILE A 75 3.55 5.15 5.71
CA ILE A 75 2.80 4.64 4.55
C ILE A 75 1.66 5.59 4.21
N LYS A 76 0.84 5.99 5.19
CA LYS A 76 -0.28 6.93 4.97
C LYS A 76 0.21 8.26 4.41
N ASN A 77 1.28 8.83 4.95
CA ASN A 77 1.84 10.10 4.49
C ASN A 77 2.40 10.02 3.08
N ALA A 78 3.14 8.95 2.76
CA ALA A 78 3.69 8.75 1.42
C ALA A 78 2.56 8.53 0.39
N ALA A 79 1.57 7.71 0.72
CA ALA A 79 0.39 7.50 -0.10
C ALA A 79 -0.38 8.81 -0.35
N SER A 80 -0.62 9.63 0.67
CA SER A 80 -1.28 10.93 0.52
C SER A 80 -0.45 11.98 -0.23
N ARG A 81 0.88 11.84 -0.30
CA ARG A 81 1.70 12.66 -1.20
C ARG A 81 1.52 12.22 -2.65
N LEU A 82 1.58 10.93 -2.92
CA LEU A 82 1.38 10.37 -4.26
C LEU A 82 -0.02 10.67 -4.80
N GLU A 83 -1.06 10.49 -3.98
CA GLU A 83 -2.45 10.84 -4.28
C GLU A 83 -2.60 12.30 -4.73
N ARG A 84 -1.97 13.24 -4.00
CA ARG A 84 -2.00 14.67 -4.35
C ARG A 84 -1.29 14.95 -5.68
N GLN A 85 -0.20 14.25 -5.98
CA GLN A 85 0.50 14.39 -7.26
C GLN A 85 -0.37 13.87 -8.42
N ILE A 86 -0.95 12.67 -8.29
CA ILE A 86 -1.88 12.08 -9.26
C ILE A 86 -3.06 13.03 -9.52
N ASN A 87 -3.66 13.55 -8.45
CA ASN A 87 -4.80 14.47 -8.58
C ASN A 87 -4.42 15.80 -9.25
N ARG A 88 -3.25 16.35 -8.93
CA ARG A 88 -2.74 17.58 -9.54
C ARG A 88 -2.48 17.38 -11.02
N TRP A 89 -1.78 16.31 -11.39
CA TRP A 89 -1.51 15.97 -12.78
C TRP A 89 -2.81 15.84 -13.59
N ALA A 90 -3.78 15.06 -13.11
CA ALA A 90 -5.05 14.90 -13.82
C ALA A 90 -5.81 16.23 -13.97
N ALA A 91 -5.76 17.11 -12.96
CA ALA A 91 -6.34 18.45 -13.04
C ALA A 91 -5.63 19.34 -14.06
N ASP A 92 -4.30 19.26 -14.14
CA ASP A 92 -3.49 20.03 -15.07
C ASP A 92 -3.71 19.56 -16.52
N VAL A 93 -3.83 18.25 -16.77
CA VAL A 93 -4.20 17.69 -18.08
C VAL A 93 -5.59 18.18 -18.51
N VAL A 94 -6.57 18.18 -17.61
CA VAL A 94 -7.92 18.67 -17.95
C VAL A 94 -7.95 20.19 -18.16
N ARG A 95 -7.08 20.95 -17.48
CA ARG A 95 -6.97 22.41 -17.67
C ARG A 95 -6.32 22.78 -19.01
N ALA A 96 -5.32 22.00 -19.44
CA ALA A 96 -4.59 22.22 -20.68
C ALA A 96 -4.49 20.91 -21.46
N PRO A 97 -5.61 20.42 -22.04
CA PRO A 97 -5.65 19.07 -22.60
C PRO A 97 -4.91 19.00 -23.94
N PRO A 98 -4.13 17.93 -24.19
CA PRO A 98 -3.39 17.77 -25.45
C PRO A 98 -4.31 17.47 -26.64
N THR A 99 -5.53 17.02 -26.38
CA THR A 99 -6.58 16.72 -27.37
C THR A 99 -7.95 17.00 -26.75
N SER A 100 -9.05 16.75 -27.48
CA SER A 100 -10.39 16.95 -26.92
C SER A 100 -10.62 16.07 -25.68
N LEU A 101 -11.38 16.59 -24.71
CA LEU A 101 -11.77 15.83 -23.51
C LEU A 101 -12.52 14.54 -23.88
N THR A 102 -13.30 14.57 -24.97
CA THR A 102 -14.01 13.42 -25.51
C THR A 102 -13.05 12.34 -25.98
N HIS A 103 -11.99 12.69 -26.72
CA HIS A 103 -10.97 11.71 -27.13
C HIS A 103 -10.20 11.14 -25.94
N LEU A 104 -9.84 11.96 -24.95
CA LEU A 104 -9.19 11.46 -23.73
C LEU A 104 -10.08 10.47 -22.96
N ARG A 105 -11.38 10.76 -22.86
CA ARG A 105 -12.34 9.83 -22.24
C ARG A 105 -12.40 8.51 -23.01
N LEU A 106 -12.56 8.56 -24.34
CA LEU A 106 -12.66 7.35 -25.16
C LEU A 106 -11.39 6.50 -25.04
N ALA A 107 -10.21 7.12 -25.13
CA ALA A 107 -8.94 6.42 -24.94
C ALA A 107 -8.82 5.78 -23.55
N ALA A 108 -9.23 6.49 -22.49
CA ALA A 108 -9.22 5.93 -21.14
C ALA A 108 -10.17 4.75 -21.00
N VAL A 109 -11.39 4.84 -21.54
CA VAL A 109 -12.37 3.76 -21.48
C VAL A 109 -11.86 2.55 -22.28
N GLN A 110 -11.27 2.77 -23.45
CA GLN A 110 -10.70 1.71 -24.29
C GLN A 110 -9.56 0.96 -23.58
N ASP A 111 -8.67 1.65 -22.88
CA ASP A 111 -7.57 1.02 -22.15
C ASP A 111 -8.06 0.30 -20.87
N LEU A 112 -9.10 0.81 -20.20
CA LEU A 112 -9.53 0.32 -18.89
C LEU A 112 -10.63 -0.75 -18.93
N LEU A 113 -11.40 -0.81 -20.01
CA LEU A 113 -12.49 -1.75 -20.20
C LEU A 113 -12.14 -2.63 -21.40
N GLU A 114 -11.19 -3.54 -21.18
CA GLU A 114 -10.76 -4.52 -22.20
C GLU A 114 -11.98 -5.25 -22.80
N GLY A 115 -12.19 -5.12 -24.11
CA GLY A 115 -13.20 -5.88 -24.84
C GLY A 115 -14.65 -5.40 -24.71
N ALA A 116 -14.92 -4.24 -24.09
CA ALA A 116 -16.22 -3.60 -24.23
C ALA A 116 -16.35 -3.02 -25.65
N ASP A 117 -17.46 -3.29 -26.34
CA ASP A 117 -17.82 -2.64 -27.62
C ASP A 117 -18.12 -1.15 -27.36
N ILE A 118 -17.05 -0.38 -27.17
CA ILE A 118 -17.08 1.08 -26.98
C ILE A 118 -17.13 1.68 -28.39
N SER A 119 -18.27 1.55 -29.06
CA SER A 119 -18.51 2.30 -30.28
C SER A 119 -18.65 3.79 -29.94
N GLU A 120 -18.21 4.67 -30.85
CA GLU A 120 -18.53 6.11 -30.80
C GLU A 120 -20.06 6.37 -30.72
N GLU A 121 -20.88 5.37 -31.04
CA GLU A 121 -22.33 5.44 -30.89
C GLU A 121 -22.77 5.34 -29.42
N THR A 122 -22.15 4.47 -28.62
CA THR A 122 -22.50 4.28 -27.19
C THR A 122 -22.03 5.45 -26.33
N TYR A 123 -20.86 6.02 -26.64
CA TYR A 123 -20.23 7.05 -25.81
C TYR A 123 -19.98 8.37 -26.53
N GLY A 124 -19.81 8.40 -27.85
CA GLY A 124 -19.38 9.58 -28.61
C GLY A 124 -20.42 10.69 -28.80
N HIS A 125 -21.69 10.44 -28.47
CA HIS A 125 -22.77 11.42 -28.64
C HIS A 125 -22.89 12.44 -27.49
N SER A 126 -22.14 12.25 -26.39
CA SER A 126 -22.13 13.15 -25.23
C SER A 126 -20.75 13.77 -25.03
N GLU A 127 -20.69 15.09 -24.87
CA GLU A 127 -19.45 15.79 -24.54
C GLU A 127 -18.91 15.31 -23.19
N ALA A 128 -17.61 14.97 -23.15
CA ALA A 128 -16.99 14.56 -21.92
C ALA A 128 -16.82 15.74 -20.95
N SER A 129 -17.34 15.57 -19.73
CA SER A 129 -17.12 16.56 -18.68
C SER A 129 -15.67 16.53 -18.18
N PRO A 130 -15.11 17.69 -17.75
CA PRO A 130 -13.81 17.76 -17.09
C PRO A 130 -13.65 16.78 -15.92
N MET A 131 -14.71 16.61 -15.12
CA MET A 131 -14.71 15.71 -13.96
C MET A 131 -14.57 14.25 -14.36
N GLN A 132 -15.27 13.81 -15.41
CA GLN A 132 -15.17 12.45 -15.94
C GLN A 132 -13.74 12.13 -16.36
N VAL A 133 -13.16 12.98 -17.21
CA VAL A 133 -11.79 12.80 -17.72
C VAL A 133 -10.80 12.80 -16.57
N GLN A 134 -10.92 13.73 -15.62
CA GLN A 134 -10.04 13.77 -14.45
C GLN A 134 -10.11 12.48 -13.62
N CYS A 135 -11.30 11.92 -13.39
CA CYS A 135 -11.45 10.66 -12.66
C CYS A 135 -10.86 9.46 -13.41
N LEU A 136 -11.10 9.37 -14.73
CA LEU A 136 -10.56 8.29 -15.56
C LEU A 136 -9.04 8.34 -15.66
N LEU A 137 -8.45 9.53 -15.82
CA LEU A 137 -7.00 9.70 -15.79
C LEU A 137 -6.39 9.25 -14.46
N ARG A 138 -7.03 9.58 -13.33
CA ARG A 138 -6.58 9.13 -12.01
C ARG A 138 -6.69 7.62 -11.84
N HIS A 139 -7.73 7.00 -12.40
CA HIS A 139 -7.87 5.54 -12.41
C HIS A 139 -6.79 4.88 -13.27
N ALA A 140 -6.60 5.34 -14.51
CA ALA A 140 -5.55 4.88 -15.41
C ALA A 140 -4.16 4.91 -14.75
N LEU A 141 -3.78 6.05 -14.17
CA LEU A 141 -2.48 6.16 -13.53
C LEU A 141 -2.38 5.33 -12.23
N SER A 142 -3.45 5.24 -11.44
CA SER A 142 -3.51 4.38 -10.26
C SER A 142 -3.35 2.90 -10.63
N PHE A 143 -3.97 2.49 -11.73
CA PHE A 143 -3.86 1.15 -12.30
C PHE A 143 -2.43 0.84 -12.74
N THR A 144 -1.81 1.72 -13.54
CA THR A 144 -0.41 1.56 -13.95
C THR A 144 0.54 1.50 -12.75
N ILE A 145 0.38 2.36 -11.73
CA ILE A 145 1.23 2.32 -10.54
C ILE A 145 1.01 1.01 -9.74
N SER A 146 -0.23 0.53 -9.65
CA SER A 146 -0.53 -0.72 -8.96
C SER A 146 0.17 -1.91 -9.63
N GLU A 147 -0.10 -2.10 -10.92
CA GLU A 147 0.32 -3.31 -11.64
C GLU A 147 1.79 -3.24 -12.04
N ALA A 148 2.23 -2.14 -12.64
CA ALA A 148 3.57 -2.02 -13.19
C ALA A 148 4.66 -1.76 -12.14
N ILE A 149 4.30 -1.19 -10.97
CA ILE A 149 5.28 -0.67 -10.01
C ILE A 149 5.19 -1.36 -8.63
N ILE A 150 4.03 -1.32 -7.98
CA ILE A 150 3.87 -1.85 -6.62
C ILE A 150 3.87 -3.38 -6.64
N ASN A 151 3.09 -3.98 -7.55
CA ASN A 151 2.90 -5.43 -7.63
C ASN A 151 4.00 -6.15 -8.43
N CYS A 152 4.66 -5.47 -9.38
CA CYS A 152 5.74 -6.05 -10.21
C CYS A 152 7.14 -6.03 -9.54
N LEU A 153 7.31 -5.35 -8.39
CA LEU A 153 8.58 -5.26 -7.67
C LEU A 153 9.76 -4.82 -8.56
N VAL A 154 9.70 -3.59 -9.08
CA VAL A 154 10.69 -3.04 -10.01
C VAL A 154 12.10 -3.03 -9.41
N ILE A 155 12.93 -4.00 -9.79
CA ILE A 155 14.27 -4.23 -9.24
C ILE A 155 15.35 -3.91 -10.29
N THR A 156 15.07 -4.19 -11.56
CA THR A 156 15.98 -4.01 -12.69
C THR A 156 15.38 -3.05 -13.72
N ASN A 157 16.17 -2.68 -14.73
CA ASN A 157 15.72 -1.90 -15.88
C ASN A 157 15.02 -2.71 -16.98
N SER A 158 14.87 -4.04 -16.81
CA SER A 158 14.11 -4.91 -17.72
C SER A 158 12.77 -5.27 -17.09
N MET A 159 11.69 -5.02 -17.83
CA MET A 159 10.34 -5.34 -17.38
C MET A 159 10.13 -6.85 -17.27
N GLU A 160 10.63 -7.61 -18.25
CA GLU A 160 10.55 -9.06 -18.26
C GLU A 160 11.29 -9.68 -17.07
N ALA A 161 12.48 -9.15 -16.75
CA ALA A 161 13.23 -9.58 -15.57
C ALA A 161 12.44 -9.30 -14.28
N ASN A 162 11.83 -8.12 -14.15
CA ASN A 162 11.02 -7.77 -12.98
C ASN A 162 9.80 -8.70 -12.83
N ILE A 163 9.11 -9.04 -13.93
CA ILE A 163 8.02 -10.02 -13.92
C ILE A 163 8.49 -11.38 -13.40
N GLN A 164 9.64 -11.88 -13.87
CA GLN A 164 10.17 -13.18 -13.40
C GLN A 164 10.61 -13.11 -11.93
N ILE A 165 11.24 -12.01 -11.52
CA ILE A 165 11.65 -11.76 -10.14
C ILE A 165 10.42 -11.73 -9.21
N ALA A 166 9.33 -11.06 -9.61
CA ALA A 166 8.08 -11.06 -8.87
C ALA A 166 7.51 -12.48 -8.72
N ARG A 167 7.51 -13.28 -9.79
CA ARG A 167 7.09 -14.70 -9.73
C ARG A 167 7.97 -15.54 -8.82
N ILE A 168 9.29 -15.35 -8.87
CA ILE A 168 10.23 -16.03 -7.97
C ILE A 168 9.92 -15.65 -6.52
N HIS A 169 9.71 -14.36 -6.24
CA HIS A 169 9.31 -13.90 -4.91
C HIS A 169 8.02 -14.57 -4.44
N GLU A 170 6.99 -14.64 -5.28
CA GLU A 170 5.74 -15.31 -4.96
C GLU A 170 5.94 -16.80 -4.63
N GLN A 171 6.78 -17.50 -5.39
CA GLN A 171 7.10 -18.90 -5.14
C GLN A 171 7.87 -19.10 -3.82
N ILE A 172 8.83 -18.22 -3.51
CA ILE A 172 9.54 -18.24 -2.23
C ILE A 172 8.55 -17.92 -1.10
N PHE A 173 7.68 -16.93 -1.28
CA PHE A 173 6.70 -16.49 -0.29
C PHE A 173 5.70 -17.60 0.05
N ALA A 174 5.23 -18.35 -0.95
CA ALA A 174 4.35 -19.49 -0.75
C ALA A 174 5.00 -20.61 0.07
N ARG A 175 6.33 -20.75 0.01
CA ARG A 175 7.09 -21.76 0.77
C ARG A 175 7.44 -21.26 2.17
N ASP A 176 8.09 -20.10 2.25
CA ASP A 176 8.50 -19.46 3.49
C ASP A 176 8.47 -17.93 3.34
N PRO A 177 7.45 -17.26 3.90
CA PRO A 177 7.34 -15.80 3.92
C PRO A 177 8.53 -15.09 4.55
N THR A 178 9.21 -15.72 5.50
CA THR A 178 10.37 -15.15 6.19
C THR A 178 11.55 -15.09 5.23
N VAL A 179 11.82 -16.19 4.51
CA VAL A 179 12.88 -16.25 3.49
C VAL A 179 12.56 -15.31 2.34
N ALA A 180 11.30 -15.28 1.89
CA ALA A 180 10.88 -14.38 0.82
C ALA A 180 11.09 -12.91 1.18
N ALA A 181 10.84 -12.55 2.42
CA ALA A 181 10.98 -11.19 2.85
C ALA A 181 12.45 -10.77 3.07
N VAL A 182 13.32 -11.67 3.55
CA VAL A 182 14.78 -11.47 3.52
C VAL A 182 15.27 -11.30 2.08
N TRP A 183 14.86 -12.21 1.18
CA TRP A 183 15.22 -12.14 -0.23
C TRP A 183 14.76 -10.81 -0.84
N ARG A 184 13.51 -10.41 -0.64
CA ARG A 184 12.96 -9.13 -1.11
C ARG A 184 13.80 -7.96 -0.60
N ARG A 185 14.13 -7.89 0.70
CA ARG A 185 14.97 -6.81 1.24
C ARG A 185 16.33 -6.75 0.55
N GLN A 186 17.00 -7.90 0.41
CA GLN A 186 18.29 -7.98 -0.25
C GLN A 186 18.19 -7.56 -1.72
N THR A 187 17.19 -8.06 -2.44
CA THR A 187 17.00 -7.72 -3.85
C THR A 187 16.63 -6.24 -4.05
N PHE A 188 15.83 -5.64 -3.16
CA PHE A 188 15.51 -4.21 -3.19
C PHE A 188 16.69 -3.32 -2.77
N SER A 189 17.63 -3.82 -1.96
CA SER A 189 18.87 -3.08 -1.66
C SER A 189 19.81 -2.99 -2.87
N ALA A 190 19.71 -3.95 -3.80
CA ALA A 190 20.44 -3.98 -5.06
C ALA A 190 19.61 -3.46 -6.26
N ALA A 191 18.40 -2.94 -6.01
CA ALA A 191 17.51 -2.46 -7.06
C ALA A 191 18.01 -1.16 -7.70
N VAL A 192 17.52 -0.87 -8.90
CA VAL A 192 17.79 0.39 -9.60
C VAL A 192 17.47 1.59 -8.69
N GLU A 193 18.38 2.57 -8.60
CA GLU A 193 18.19 3.72 -7.72
C GLU A 193 17.01 4.62 -8.13
N SER A 194 16.65 4.61 -9.43
CA SER A 194 15.55 5.40 -9.98
C SER A 194 14.93 4.77 -11.23
N CYS A 195 13.62 4.94 -11.40
CA CYS A 195 12.93 4.64 -12.65
C CYS A 195 13.44 5.56 -13.77
N SER A 196 13.89 4.98 -14.90
CA SER A 196 14.30 5.74 -16.08
C SER A 196 13.09 6.19 -16.90
N ASP A 197 13.30 7.19 -17.77
CA ASP A 197 12.28 7.67 -18.71
C ASP A 197 11.80 6.54 -19.64
N TYR A 198 12.73 5.69 -20.09
CA TYR A 198 12.42 4.52 -20.90
C TYR A 198 11.47 3.56 -20.17
N MET A 199 11.79 3.20 -18.92
CA MET A 199 10.93 2.31 -18.12
C MET A 199 9.56 2.92 -17.88
N SER A 200 9.52 4.23 -17.59
CA SER A 200 8.27 4.97 -17.39
C SER A 200 7.39 4.91 -18.64
N ARG A 201 7.98 5.05 -19.83
CA ARG A 201 7.29 4.89 -21.11
C ARG A 201 6.79 3.45 -21.31
N CYS A 202 7.61 2.45 -20.98
CA CYS A 202 7.20 1.04 -21.05
C CYS A 202 5.97 0.76 -20.16
N PHE A 203 5.96 1.23 -18.91
CA PHE A 203 4.82 1.05 -18.00
C PHE A 203 3.53 1.64 -18.57
N LEU A 204 3.60 2.83 -19.16
CA LEU A 204 2.43 3.49 -19.76
C LEU A 204 1.96 2.76 -21.02
N THR A 205 2.88 2.42 -21.93
CA THR A 205 2.54 1.71 -23.17
C THR A 205 1.98 0.32 -22.93
N GLU A 206 2.43 -0.39 -21.89
CA GLU A 206 1.93 -1.72 -21.56
C GLU A 206 0.53 -1.69 -20.95
N HIS A 207 0.25 -0.73 -20.06
CA HIS A 207 -0.99 -0.72 -19.28
C HIS A 207 -2.07 0.24 -19.80
N ILE A 208 -1.70 1.32 -20.47
CA ILE A 208 -2.62 2.34 -20.98
C ILE A 208 -2.16 2.87 -22.38
N PRO A 209 -2.04 1.98 -23.38
CA PRO A 209 -1.43 2.32 -24.68
C PRO A 209 -2.15 3.44 -25.42
N THR A 210 -3.49 3.45 -25.42
CA THR A 210 -4.28 4.43 -26.17
C THR A 210 -4.12 5.81 -25.57
N LEU A 211 -4.24 5.93 -24.23
CA LEU A 211 -3.97 7.17 -23.50
C LEU A 211 -2.52 7.62 -23.67
N THR A 212 -1.56 6.70 -23.65
CA THR A 212 -0.13 7.02 -23.83
C THR A 212 0.12 7.68 -25.17
N SER A 213 -0.52 7.21 -26.24
CA SER A 213 -0.38 7.81 -27.58
C SER A 213 -0.87 9.27 -27.64
N LEU A 214 -1.90 9.61 -26.85
CA LEU A 214 -2.49 10.96 -26.79
C LEU A 214 -1.76 11.89 -25.82
N LEU A 215 -1.32 11.34 -24.68
CA LEU A 215 -0.66 12.10 -23.63
C LEU A 215 0.82 12.33 -23.94
N CYS A 216 1.49 11.37 -24.59
CA CYS A 216 2.91 11.41 -24.92
C CYS A 216 3.14 11.16 -26.42
N PRO A 217 2.65 12.05 -27.31
CA PRO A 217 2.83 11.87 -28.74
C PRO A 217 4.32 11.87 -29.10
N GLU A 218 4.70 11.01 -30.05
CA GLU A 218 6.09 10.90 -30.50
C GLU A 218 6.61 12.29 -30.90
N ASN A 219 7.74 12.70 -30.30
CA ASN A 219 8.41 14.00 -30.43
C ASN A 219 7.95 15.13 -29.46
N ASN A 220 7.06 14.89 -28.50
CA ASN A 220 6.70 15.89 -27.49
C ASN A 220 7.33 15.61 -26.12
N THR A 221 8.56 16.08 -25.92
CA THR A 221 9.32 15.94 -24.66
C THR A 221 8.67 16.65 -23.46
N GLN A 222 7.81 17.66 -23.68
CA GLN A 222 7.14 18.37 -22.58
C GLN A 222 6.06 17.52 -21.91
N ALA A 223 5.38 16.67 -22.67
CA ALA A 223 4.29 15.87 -22.13
C ALA A 223 4.81 14.63 -21.37
N GLU A 224 5.91 14.04 -21.85
CA GLU A 224 6.69 13.02 -21.14
C GLU A 224 7.20 13.54 -19.78
N SER A 225 7.66 14.81 -19.75
CA SER A 225 8.12 15.46 -18.52
C SER A 225 7.03 15.61 -17.44
N MET A 226 5.74 15.49 -17.77
CA MET A 226 4.65 15.64 -16.79
C MET A 226 4.30 14.34 -16.07
N VAL A 227 4.36 13.19 -16.75
CA VAL A 227 3.93 11.89 -16.18
C VAL A 227 5.07 11.17 -15.48
N TYR A 228 6.31 11.27 -15.99
CA TYR A 228 7.46 10.52 -15.44
C TYR A 228 7.78 10.85 -13.98
N PRO A 229 7.70 12.11 -13.51
CA PRO A 229 7.87 12.40 -12.09
C PRO A 229 6.85 11.67 -11.19
N LEU A 230 5.64 11.40 -11.68
CA LEU A 230 4.63 10.65 -10.93
C LEU A 230 4.95 9.17 -10.86
N LEU A 231 5.41 8.57 -11.96
CA LEU A 231 5.85 7.17 -11.96
C LEU A 231 7.09 6.97 -11.09
N LYS A 232 8.01 7.94 -11.07
CA LYS A 232 9.12 7.98 -10.12
C LYS A 232 8.63 8.07 -8.67
N ALA A 233 7.65 8.92 -8.37
CA ALA A 233 7.06 8.98 -7.03
C ALA A 233 6.34 7.68 -6.65
N GLY A 234 5.70 7.01 -7.61
CA GLY A 234 5.13 5.67 -7.45
C GLY A 234 6.21 4.62 -7.15
N TYR A 235 7.35 4.71 -7.83
CA TYR A 235 8.51 3.86 -7.58
C TYR A 235 9.09 4.07 -6.18
N ASP A 236 9.29 5.32 -5.77
CA ASP A 236 9.76 5.66 -4.42
C ASP A 236 8.79 5.16 -3.34
N PHE A 237 7.48 5.23 -3.61
CA PHE A 237 6.47 4.66 -2.74
C PHE A 237 6.56 3.13 -2.67
N SER A 238 6.74 2.43 -3.80
CA SER A 238 6.98 0.99 -3.85
C SER A 238 8.23 0.58 -3.07
N ARG A 239 9.33 1.34 -3.20
CA ARG A 239 10.54 1.13 -2.39
C ARG A 239 10.24 1.29 -0.91
N LEU A 240 9.53 2.34 -0.49
CA LEU A 240 9.15 2.53 0.92
C LEU A 240 8.36 1.31 1.47
N LEU A 241 7.47 0.72 0.67
CA LEU A 241 6.72 -0.48 1.06
C LEU A 241 7.61 -1.72 1.17
N HIS A 242 8.62 -1.83 0.28
CA HIS A 242 9.35 -3.08 0.05
C HIS A 242 10.77 -3.15 0.59
N SER A 243 11.38 -2.01 0.91
CA SER A 243 12.75 -1.91 1.41
C SER A 243 12.86 -1.78 2.94
N ALA A 244 11.73 -1.79 3.67
CA ALA A 244 11.71 -1.53 5.10
C ALA A 244 12.43 -2.63 5.91
N PRO A 245 13.40 -2.30 6.79
CA PRO A 245 14.06 -3.28 7.66
C PRO A 245 13.16 -3.72 8.82
N SER A 246 13.28 -4.99 9.22
CA SER A 246 12.50 -5.66 10.28
C SER A 246 12.88 -5.16 11.68
N SER A 247 12.66 -3.88 11.99
CA SER A 247 13.22 -3.23 13.18
C SER A 247 12.20 -2.67 14.17
N SER A 248 11.14 -3.41 14.55
CA SER A 248 10.52 -3.28 15.89
C SER A 248 9.29 -4.17 16.08
N GLY A 249 9.32 -5.00 17.14
CA GLY A 249 8.12 -5.39 17.90
C GLY A 249 7.05 -6.19 17.15
N GLY A 250 7.22 -7.50 17.04
CA GLY A 250 6.11 -8.46 16.87
C GLY A 250 5.32 -8.42 15.56
N SER A 251 5.48 -7.40 14.70
CA SER A 251 4.85 -7.42 13.38
C SER A 251 5.70 -8.28 12.44
N LYS A 252 5.17 -9.45 12.11
CA LYS A 252 5.59 -10.34 11.01
C LYS A 252 6.04 -9.53 9.79
N ASP A 253 7.11 -10.02 9.16
CA ASP A 253 7.64 -9.54 7.89
C ASP A 253 6.50 -9.37 6.87
N ALA A 254 6.21 -8.12 6.51
CA ALA A 254 4.97 -7.74 5.86
C ALA A 254 5.19 -7.49 4.37
N PHE A 255 4.51 -8.28 3.54
CA PHE A 255 4.51 -8.07 2.10
C PHE A 255 3.28 -7.25 1.70
N TYR A 256 3.48 -6.12 1.01
CA TYR A 256 2.38 -5.25 0.61
C TYR A 256 1.98 -5.50 -0.84
N ARG A 257 0.67 -5.50 -1.13
CA ARG A 257 0.15 -5.47 -2.50
C ARG A 257 -0.84 -4.34 -2.65
N SER A 258 -0.84 -3.70 -3.81
CA SER A 258 -1.92 -2.79 -4.16
C SER A 258 -3.02 -3.53 -4.89
N PHE A 259 -4.22 -2.96 -4.84
CA PHE A 259 -5.35 -3.43 -5.63
C PHE A 259 -6.16 -2.25 -6.18
N ILE A 260 -6.75 -2.46 -7.35
CA ILE A 260 -7.71 -1.56 -7.98
C ILE A 260 -9.05 -2.30 -8.03
N PRO A 261 -10.11 -1.78 -7.40
CA PRO A 261 -11.45 -2.34 -7.57
C PRO A 261 -11.87 -2.33 -9.04
N GLU A 262 -12.48 -3.42 -9.47
CA GLU A 262 -13.02 -3.57 -10.82
C GLU A 262 -14.12 -2.52 -11.09
N LEU A 263 -14.09 -1.91 -12.27
CA LEU A 263 -15.12 -0.95 -12.68
C LEU A 263 -16.49 -1.64 -12.78
N GLY A 264 -17.55 -0.96 -12.33
CA GLY A 264 -18.91 -1.51 -12.30
C GLY A 264 -19.18 -2.52 -11.16
N SER A 265 -18.15 -2.95 -10.41
CA SER A 265 -18.31 -3.83 -9.26
C SER A 265 -19.02 -3.15 -8.08
N VAL A 266 -19.64 -3.95 -7.21
CA VAL A 266 -20.31 -3.46 -6.00
C VAL A 266 -19.29 -2.97 -5.00
N LEU A 267 -19.56 -1.86 -4.31
CA LEU A 267 -18.68 -1.34 -3.28
C LEU A 267 -18.62 -2.27 -2.05
N ASP A 268 -17.44 -2.84 -1.77
CA ASP A 268 -17.14 -3.47 -0.47
C ASP A 268 -16.63 -2.40 0.51
N PRO A 269 -17.39 -2.03 1.56
CA PRO A 269 -16.98 -0.99 2.52
C PRO A 269 -15.71 -1.35 3.32
N ARG A 270 -15.30 -2.62 3.33
CA ARG A 270 -14.07 -3.09 3.98
C ARG A 270 -12.82 -2.76 3.15
N GLN A 271 -12.95 -2.78 1.83
CA GLN A 271 -11.83 -2.56 0.90
C GLN A 271 -11.88 -1.18 0.24
N ILE A 272 -13.03 -0.52 0.23
CA ILE A 272 -13.28 0.65 -0.60
C ILE A 272 -13.80 1.82 0.24
N GLU A 273 -13.32 3.02 -0.09
CA GLU A 273 -13.74 4.29 0.48
C GLU A 273 -14.22 5.23 -0.63
N LEU A 274 -15.46 5.70 -0.52
CA LEU A 274 -16.01 6.69 -1.44
C LEU A 274 -15.48 8.09 -1.13
N VAL A 275 -14.84 8.72 -2.11
CA VAL A 275 -14.33 10.10 -2.00
C VAL A 275 -15.48 11.12 -1.98
N LYS A 276 -16.59 10.79 -2.66
CA LYS A 276 -17.84 11.58 -2.65
C LYS A 276 -19.04 10.63 -2.63
N ARG A 277 -20.03 10.94 -1.79
CA ARG A 277 -21.32 10.24 -1.80
C ARG A 277 -22.11 10.62 -3.04
N CYS A 278 -22.86 9.67 -3.58
CA CYS A 278 -23.71 9.88 -4.73
C CYS A 278 -25.18 10.06 -4.31
N ILE A 279 -25.98 10.67 -5.18
CA ILE A 279 -27.41 10.90 -4.92
C ILE A 279 -28.21 9.58 -4.97
N LYS A 280 -27.77 8.59 -5.78
CA LYS A 280 -28.44 7.27 -5.87
C LYS A 280 -28.29 6.43 -4.58
N THR A 281 -27.23 6.62 -3.81
CA THR A 281 -27.08 5.99 -2.49
C THR A 281 -28.16 6.50 -1.53
N GLU A 282 -28.57 7.76 -1.65
CA GLU A 282 -29.63 8.36 -0.82
C GLU A 282 -31.02 7.79 -1.16
N SER A 283 -31.20 7.26 -2.38
CA SER A 283 -32.41 6.54 -2.79
C SER A 283 -32.38 5.03 -2.48
N GLY A 284 -31.33 4.52 -1.85
CA GLY A 284 -31.21 3.12 -1.44
C GLY A 284 -30.75 2.15 -2.54
N GLU A 285 -30.22 2.65 -3.66
CA GLU A 285 -29.63 1.81 -4.71
C GLU A 285 -28.18 1.43 -4.35
N LEU A 286 -27.73 0.27 -4.86
CA LEU A 286 -26.34 -0.18 -4.65
C LEU A 286 -25.37 0.66 -5.49
N ASP A 287 -24.39 1.26 -4.82
CA ASP A 287 -23.31 1.97 -5.48
C ASP A 287 -22.36 0.99 -6.18
N ARG A 288 -21.88 1.41 -7.36
CA ARG A 288 -20.88 0.70 -8.16
C ARG A 288 -19.63 1.55 -8.33
N VAL A 289 -18.48 0.88 -8.44
CA VAL A 289 -17.18 1.52 -8.70
C VAL A 289 -17.22 2.18 -10.08
N GLY A 290 -16.98 3.49 -10.14
CA GLY A 290 -16.87 4.22 -11.40
C GLY A 290 -15.44 4.52 -11.81
N ALA A 291 -14.60 4.93 -10.86
CA ALA A 291 -13.18 5.17 -11.07
C ALA A 291 -12.43 5.09 -9.74
N THR A 292 -11.15 4.75 -9.80
CA THR A 292 -10.27 4.62 -8.63
C THR A 292 -9.36 5.84 -8.61
N VAL A 293 -9.49 6.66 -7.59
CA VAL A 293 -8.70 7.88 -7.43
C VAL A 293 -7.32 7.57 -6.87
N PHE A 294 -7.24 6.52 -6.04
CA PHE A 294 -6.00 6.01 -5.47
C PHE A 294 -6.13 4.53 -5.14
N PRO A 295 -5.10 3.69 -5.40
CA PRO A 295 -5.17 2.26 -5.16
C PRO A 295 -5.37 1.93 -3.69
N GLY A 296 -6.04 0.80 -3.44
CA GLY A 296 -6.06 0.18 -2.12
C GLY A 296 -4.73 -0.52 -1.84
N LEU A 297 -4.46 -0.76 -0.56
CA LEU A 297 -3.23 -1.44 -0.12
C LEU A 297 -3.60 -2.52 0.90
N VAL A 298 -3.11 -3.74 0.65
CA VAL A 298 -3.22 -4.87 1.56
C VAL A 298 -1.84 -5.27 2.05
N LYS A 299 -1.79 -5.67 3.32
CA LYS A 299 -0.67 -6.37 3.93
C LYS A 299 -0.96 -7.85 3.91
N VAL A 300 -0.13 -8.60 3.19
CA VAL A 300 -0.17 -10.05 3.10
C VAL A 300 0.72 -10.62 4.19
N SER A 301 0.13 -11.47 5.03
CA SER A 301 0.84 -12.14 6.13
C SER A 301 0.39 -13.60 6.21
N ARG A 302 1.22 -14.46 6.81
CA ARG A 302 0.85 -15.86 7.01
C ARG A 302 -0.25 -16.00 8.06
N GLY A 303 -1.30 -16.77 7.74
CA GLY A 303 -2.28 -17.28 8.68
C GLY A 303 -1.64 -18.05 9.84
N ALA A 304 -2.37 -18.25 10.93
CA ALA A 304 -1.84 -18.97 12.08
C ALA A 304 -1.81 -20.46 11.72
N SER A 305 -0.66 -21.13 11.84
CA SER A 305 -0.55 -22.56 11.54
C SER A 305 -1.64 -23.35 12.28
N GLY A 306 -2.58 -23.91 11.52
CA GLY A 306 -3.64 -24.74 12.08
C GLY A 306 -3.08 -25.99 12.78
N PRO A 307 -3.87 -26.63 13.67
CA PRO A 307 -3.42 -27.76 14.50
C PRO A 307 -2.97 -29.01 13.72
N ALA A 308 -3.16 -29.06 12.39
CA ALA A 308 -2.81 -30.19 11.53
C ALA A 308 -1.58 -29.96 10.62
N GLY A 309 -0.85 -28.85 10.77
CA GLY A 309 0.35 -28.59 9.95
C GLY A 309 0.08 -28.32 8.46
N GLN A 310 -1.19 -28.18 8.05
CA GLN A 310 -1.52 -27.67 6.72
C GLN A 310 -1.10 -26.19 6.62
N PRO A 311 -0.51 -25.77 5.48
CA PRO A 311 -0.20 -24.37 5.24
C PRO A 311 -1.51 -23.58 5.23
N ASP A 312 -1.71 -22.75 6.25
CA ASP A 312 -2.88 -21.89 6.38
C ASP A 312 -2.88 -20.82 5.27
N GLU A 313 -4.06 -20.45 4.78
CA GLU A 313 -4.22 -19.45 3.72
C GLU A 313 -3.55 -18.12 4.09
N ASN A 314 -3.02 -17.42 3.09
CA ASN A 314 -2.44 -16.09 3.29
C ASN A 314 -3.53 -15.13 3.79
N VAL A 315 -3.30 -14.49 4.94
CA VAL A 315 -4.19 -13.47 5.50
C VAL A 315 -3.85 -12.13 4.87
N GLN A 316 -4.79 -11.58 4.12
CA GLN A 316 -4.71 -10.23 3.56
C GLN A 316 -5.43 -9.26 4.50
N THR A 317 -4.70 -8.30 5.04
CA THR A 317 -5.25 -7.23 5.87
C THR A 317 -5.24 -5.94 5.08
N VAL A 318 -6.41 -5.32 4.87
CA VAL A 318 -6.50 -4.00 4.24
C VAL A 318 -5.86 -2.97 5.17
N VAL A 319 -4.74 -2.39 4.75
CA VAL A 319 -4.04 -1.31 5.49
C VAL A 319 -4.45 0.07 5.00
N ARG A 320 -4.93 0.15 3.75
CA ARG A 320 -5.56 1.34 3.17
C ARG A 320 -6.64 0.91 2.20
N ARG A 321 -7.84 1.47 2.34
CA ARG A 321 -8.93 1.25 1.39
C ARG A 321 -8.65 1.96 0.07
N ALA A 322 -9.07 1.35 -1.04
CA ALA A 322 -9.05 2.02 -2.33
C ALA A 322 -10.01 3.21 -2.29
N GLN A 323 -9.55 4.36 -2.76
CA GLN A 323 -10.39 5.55 -2.84
C GLN A 323 -11.07 5.57 -4.20
N VAL A 324 -12.40 5.58 -4.22
CA VAL A 324 -13.18 5.49 -5.47
C VAL A 324 -14.20 6.60 -5.60
N VAL A 325 -14.59 6.86 -6.84
CA VAL A 325 -15.76 7.64 -7.21
C VAL A 325 -16.78 6.67 -7.81
N CYS A 326 -18.05 6.79 -7.44
CA CYS A 326 -19.08 5.91 -7.97
C CYS A 326 -19.36 6.18 -9.46
N GLU A 327 -19.85 5.16 -10.15
CA GLU A 327 -20.26 5.23 -11.56
C GLU A 327 -21.29 6.35 -11.80
N CYS A 328 -22.28 6.44 -10.91
CA CYS A 328 -23.29 7.49 -10.86
C CYS A 328 -22.77 8.92 -10.87
N ALA A 329 -21.70 9.20 -10.11
CA ALA A 329 -21.10 10.51 -9.99
C ALA A 329 -20.25 10.85 -11.23
N LEU A 330 -19.82 9.82 -11.97
CA LEU A 330 -19.13 9.99 -13.24
C LEU A 330 -20.11 10.10 -14.41
N GLY A 331 -21.38 9.70 -14.27
CA GLY A 331 -22.30 9.70 -15.42
C GLY A 331 -21.82 8.81 -16.57
N ILE A 332 -20.95 7.82 -16.28
CA ILE A 332 -20.60 6.74 -17.19
C ILE A 332 -21.73 5.73 -17.02
N MET A 333 -22.88 5.95 -17.64
CA MET A 333 -23.92 4.92 -17.62
C MET A 333 -23.46 3.80 -18.54
N HIS A 334 -23.20 2.62 -17.99
CA HIS A 334 -23.18 1.40 -18.81
C HIS A 334 -24.46 1.35 -19.67
N PRO A 335 -24.39 0.90 -20.93
CA PRO A 335 -25.60 0.51 -21.64
C PRO A 335 -26.28 -0.56 -20.80
N VAL A 336 -27.52 -0.28 -20.40
CA VAL A 336 -28.39 -1.24 -19.75
C VAL A 336 -28.53 -2.41 -20.72
N HIS A 337 -28.06 -3.59 -20.32
CA HIS A 337 -28.36 -4.84 -21.02
C HIS A 337 -29.84 -5.18 -20.91
#